data_AF-A0A086AB10-F1
#
_entry.id   AF-A0A086AB10-F1
#
_cell.length_a   1.000
_cell.length_b   1.000
_cell.length_c   1.000
_cell.angle_alpha   90.00
_cell.angle_beta   90.00
_cell.angle_gamma   90.00
#
_symmetry.space_group_name_H-M   'P 1'
#
loop_
_entity.id
_entity.type
_entity.pdbx_description
1 polymer ?
#
loop_
_entity_poly.entity_id
_entity_poly.type
_entity_poly.pdbx_seq_one_letter_code
_entity_poly.pdbx_strand_id
1 'polypeptide(L)'
;MGNDFYDYFYSEYSKLKIKSHKIVTVREELTFGRTTKIMIDVDGETIDEFISRPDEDFLKYMAESSSAKIFKYFKNIERQNKLITQY
;
A
#
# COMPACT_ATOMS: atom_id res chain seq x y z
N MET A 1 15.31 -5.53 -2.02
CA MET A 1 14.10 -5.23 -2.81
C MET A 1 12.89 -5.03 -1.92
N GLY A 2 12.33 -6.07 -1.29
CA GLY A 2 11.18 -5.89 -0.38
C GLY A 2 11.47 -4.95 0.79
N ASN A 3 12.66 -5.03 1.39
CA ASN A 3 13.06 -4.12 2.45
C ASN A 3 13.20 -2.67 1.97
N ASP A 4 13.88 -2.45 0.84
CA ASP A 4 14.06 -1.11 0.26
C ASP A 4 12.70 -0.49 -0.10
N PHE A 5 11.82 -1.28 -0.73
CA PHE A 5 10.45 -0.85 -0.99
C PHE A 5 9.70 -0.53 0.30
N TYR A 6 9.80 -1.37 1.33
CA TYR A 6 9.15 -1.15 2.61
C TYR A 6 9.58 0.18 3.23
N ASP A 7 10.87 0.51 3.20
CA ASP A 7 11.39 1.77 3.75
C ASP A 7 10.83 2.99 2.99
N TYR A 8 10.85 2.95 1.65
CA TYR A 8 10.26 4.02 0.84
C TYR A 8 8.74 4.15 1.06
N PHE A 9 8.04 3.02 1.05
CA PHE A 9 6.59 2.96 1.26
C PHE A 9 6.21 3.48 2.65
N TYR A 10 6.93 3.05 3.69
CA TYR A 10 6.68 3.49 5.06
C TYR A 10 6.91 5.00 5.21
N SER A 11 7.94 5.55 4.55
CA SER A 11 8.19 6.99 4.50
C SER A 11 7.02 7.75 3.86
N GLU A 12 6.57 7.35 2.67
CA GLU A 12 5.43 8.00 2.00
C GLU A 12 4.12 7.82 2.79
N TYR A 13 3.85 6.61 3.27
CA TYR A 13 2.67 6.30 4.07
C TYR A 13 2.59 7.14 5.34
N SER A 14 3.70 7.29 6.05
CA SER A 14 3.76 8.05 7.31
C SER A 14 3.45 9.54 7.11
N LYS A 15 3.80 10.12 5.95
CA LYS A 15 3.49 11.53 5.63
C LYS A 15 1.99 11.79 5.50
N LEU A 16 1.20 10.77 5.13
CA LEU A 16 -0.25 10.88 4.92
C LEU A 16 -1.04 11.04 6.22
N LYS A 17 -0.43 10.76 7.39
CA LYS A 17 -1.04 10.90 8.72
C LYS A 17 -2.43 10.26 8.82
N ILE A 18 -2.59 9.09 8.20
CA ILE A 18 -3.84 8.34 8.18
C ILE A 18 -4.20 7.92 9.61
N LYS A 19 -5.43 8.24 10.03
CA LYS A 19 -5.98 7.83 11.34
C LYS A 19 -6.92 6.66 11.12
N SER A 20 -6.39 5.44 11.16
CA SER A 20 -7.15 4.20 10.98
C SER A 20 -6.68 3.13 11.95
N HIS A 21 -7.60 2.28 12.39
CA HIS A 21 -7.29 1.09 13.20
C HIS A 21 -7.03 -0.15 12.34
N LYS A 22 -7.17 -0.03 11.01
CA LYS A 22 -6.93 -1.11 10.06
C LYS A 22 -5.44 -1.35 9.89
N ILE A 23 -5.05 -2.61 9.72
CA ILE A 23 -3.65 -3.02 9.58
C ILE A 23 -3.26 -2.98 8.10
N VAL A 24 -2.20 -2.23 7.78
CA VAL A 24 -1.58 -2.23 6.46
C VAL A 24 -0.42 -3.22 6.46
N THR A 25 -0.45 -4.21 5.58
CA THR A 25 0.57 -5.26 5.48
C THR A 25 1.25 -5.19 4.12
N VAL A 26 2.58 -5.17 4.11
CA VAL A 26 3.38 -5.33 2.88
C VAL A 26 3.91 -6.76 2.87
N ARG A 27 3.59 -7.51 1.81
CA ARG A 27 4.02 -8.90 1.62
C ARG A 27 4.88 -9.02 0.36
N GLU A 28 5.88 -9.88 0.44
CA GLU A 28 6.72 -10.28 -0.68
C GLU A 28 6.48 -11.76 -0.99
N GLU A 29 6.21 -12.09 -2.25
CA GLU A 29 6.02 -13.47 -2.72
C GLU A 29 6.89 -13.76 -3.94
N LEU A 30 7.48 -14.96 -3.97
CA LEU A 30 8.19 -15.46 -5.15
C LEU A 30 7.18 -16.01 -6.14
N THR A 31 7.23 -15.50 -7.37
CA THR A 31 6.38 -15.99 -8.47
C THR A 31 7.17 -16.89 -9.42
N PHE A 32 6.43 -17.70 -10.19
CA PHE A 32 7.02 -18.52 -11.25
C PHE A 32 7.85 -17.64 -12.20
N GLY A 33 9.08 -18.07 -12.51
CA GLY A 33 10.02 -17.29 -13.32
C GLY A 33 11.05 -16.48 -12.53
N ARG A 34 11.22 -16.73 -11.22
CA ARG A 34 12.21 -16.06 -10.33
C ARG A 34 11.99 -14.55 -10.18
N THR A 35 10.77 -14.10 -10.45
CA THR A 35 10.33 -12.74 -10.17
C THR A 35 9.74 -12.65 -8.77
N THR A 36 9.80 -11.46 -8.20
CA THR A 36 9.27 -11.15 -6.89
C THR A 36 8.05 -10.27 -7.05
N LYS A 37 6.92 -10.66 -6.48
CA LYS A 37 5.71 -9.83 -6.37
C LYS A 37 5.67 -9.17 -5.00
N ILE A 38 5.35 -7.88 -4.98
CA ILE A 38 5.03 -7.14 -3.77
C ILE A 38 3.52 -6.91 -3.75
N MET A 39 2.90 -7.16 -2.61
CA MET A 39 1.49 -6.93 -2.36
C MET A 39 1.33 -6.02 -1.15
N ILE A 40 0.41 -5.06 -1.23
CA ILE A 40 0.01 -4.26 -0.09
C ILE A 40 -1.46 -4.50 0.21
N ASP A 41 -1.72 -4.99 1.42
CA ASP A 41 -3.05 -5.34 1.89
C ASP A 41 -3.49 -4.42 3.02
N VAL A 42 -4.79 -4.21 3.12
CA VAL A 42 -5.44 -3.57 4.27
C VAL A 42 -6.48 -4.53 4.85
N ASP A 43 -6.26 -5.00 6.08
CA ASP A 43 -7.08 -6.04 6.73
C ASP A 43 -7.32 -7.30 5.86
N GLY A 44 -6.33 -7.69 5.04
CA GLY A 44 -6.40 -8.85 4.16
C GLY A 44 -7.00 -8.59 2.77
N GLU A 45 -7.44 -7.37 2.48
CA GLU A 45 -7.83 -6.95 1.13
C GLU A 45 -6.62 -6.37 0.39
N THR A 46 -6.26 -6.94 -0.76
CA THR A 46 -5.16 -6.43 -1.60
C THR A 46 -5.56 -5.12 -2.28
N ILE A 47 -4.91 -4.04 -1.87
CA ILE A 47 -5.14 -2.70 -2.41
C ILE A 47 -4.24 -2.42 -3.61
N ASP A 48 -3.04 -2.99 -3.61
CA ASP A 48 -2.11 -2.87 -4.72
C ASP A 48 -1.19 -4.09 -4.80
N GLU A 49 -0.79 -4.45 -6.02
CA GLU A 49 0.21 -5.47 -6.27
C GLU A 49 1.03 -5.16 -7.52
N PHE A 50 2.31 -5.52 -7.50
CA PHE A 50 3.20 -5.31 -8.65
C PHE A 50 4.39 -6.27 -8.64
N ILE A 51 4.98 -6.48 -9.82
CA ILE A 51 6.25 -7.20 -9.95
C ILE A 51 7.41 -6.25 -9.64
N SER A 52 8.18 -6.58 -8.62
CA SER A 52 9.34 -5.81 -8.16
C SER A 52 10.45 -5.78 -9.22
N ARG A 53 11.17 -4.66 -9.25
CA ARG A 53 12.36 -4.44 -10.08
C ARG A 53 13.47 -3.83 -9.19
N PRO A 54 14.75 -4.12 -9.45
CA PRO A 54 15.86 -3.58 -8.66
C PRO A 54 16.08 -2.07 -8.81
N ASP A 55 15.41 -1.47 -9.79
CA ASP A 55 15.55 -0.06 -10.10
C ASP A 55 14.99 0.82 -8.96
N GLU A 56 15.84 1.68 -8.41
CA GLU A 56 15.50 2.49 -7.24
C GLU A 56 14.36 3.48 -7.54
N ASP A 57 14.41 4.13 -8.70
CA ASP A 57 13.40 5.09 -9.13
C ASP A 57 12.03 4.40 -9.31
N PHE A 58 12.03 3.19 -9.85
CA PHE A 58 10.84 2.34 -9.90
C PHE A 58 10.30 2.03 -8.50
N LEU A 59 11.14 1.63 -7.54
CA LEU A 59 10.69 1.33 -6.18
C LEU A 59 10.11 2.56 -5.47
N LYS A 60 10.72 3.73 -5.63
CA LYS A 60 10.20 5.00 -5.10
C LYS A 60 8.87 5.38 -5.75
N TYR A 61 8.78 5.26 -7.07
CA TYR A 61 7.53 5.52 -7.79
C TYR A 61 6.40 4.60 -7.33
N MET A 62 6.68 3.30 -7.17
CA MET A 62 5.70 2.35 -6.67
C MET A 62 5.32 2.65 -5.22
N ALA A 63 6.26 3.06 -4.36
CA ALA A 63 5.97 3.45 -2.98
C ALA A 63 5.01 4.65 -2.92
N GLU A 64 5.28 5.70 -3.71
CA GLU A 64 4.40 6.87 -3.82
C GLU A 64 3.01 6.46 -4.34
N SER A 65 2.96 5.71 -5.44
CA SER A 65 1.71 5.25 -6.07
C SER A 65 0.87 4.39 -5.13
N SER A 66 1.47 3.40 -4.48
CA SER A 66 0.78 2.50 -3.54
C SER A 66 0.30 3.24 -2.29
N SER A 67 1.10 4.16 -1.74
CA SER A 67 0.68 4.98 -0.60
C SER A 67 -0.54 5.87 -0.95
N ALA A 68 -0.58 6.44 -2.15
CA ALA A 68 -1.70 7.23 -2.64
C ALA A 68 -2.98 6.39 -2.82
N LYS A 69 -2.86 5.15 -3.31
CA LYS A 69 -4.00 4.21 -3.39
C LYS A 69 -4.57 3.89 -2.02
N ILE A 70 -3.72 3.65 -1.03
CA ILE A 70 -4.15 3.37 0.35
C ILE A 70 -4.80 4.61 0.99
N PHE A 71 -4.25 5.80 0.75
CA PHE A 71 -4.89 7.04 1.19
C PHE A 71 -6.32 7.14 0.64
N LYS A 72 -6.49 6.89 -0.65
CA LYS A 72 -7.80 6.93 -1.31
C LYS A 72 -8.74 5.86 -0.75
N TYR A 73 -8.25 4.65 -0.50
CA TYR A 73 -9.01 3.58 0.14
C TYR A 73 -9.56 4.02 1.50
N PHE A 74 -8.72 4.55 2.39
CA PHE A 74 -9.17 5.03 3.69
C PHE A 74 -10.14 6.21 3.59
N LYS A 75 -9.91 7.16 2.68
CA LYS A 75 -10.84 8.29 2.46
C LYS A 75 -12.22 7.81 2.01
N ASN A 76 -12.29 6.77 1.19
CA ASN A 76 -13.55 6.19 0.75
C ASN A 76 -14.31 5.54 1.92
N ILE A 77 -13.61 4.84 2.82
CA ILE A 77 -14.21 4.25 4.02
C ILE A 77 -14.71 5.34 4.98
N GLU A 78 -13.91 6.37 5.24
CA GLU A 78 -14.32 7.51 6.07
C GLU A 78 -15.61 8.17 5.53
N ARG A 79 -15.71 8.34 4.21
CA ARG A 79 -16.89 8.90 3.56
C ARG A 79 -18.11 7.99 3.71
N GLN A 80 -17.94 6.67 3.54
CA GLN A 80 -19.02 5.70 3.70
C GLN A 80 -19.58 5.70 5.12
N ASN A 81 -18.71 5.70 6.14
CA ASN A 81 -19.14 5.74 7.54
C ASN A 81 -19.92 7.01 7.89
N LYS A 82 -19.52 8.17 7.34
CA LYS A 82 -20.26 9.43 7.52
C LYS A 82 -21.67 9.38 6.92
N LEU A 83 -21.82 8.77 5.74
CA LEU A 83 -23.12 8.61 5.10
C LEU A 83 -24.05 7.71 5.94
N ILE A 84 -23.53 6.63 6.53
CA ILE A 84 -24.32 5.72 7.38
C ILE A 84 -24.79 6.41 8.67
N THR A 85 -23.99 7.31 9.25
CA THR A 85 -24.32 8.00 10.51
C THR A 85 -25.38 9.09 10.34
N GLN A 86 -25.72 9.47 9.10
CA GLN A 86 -26.67 10.54 8.79
C GLN A 86 -28.12 10.06 8.57
N TYR A 87 -28.37 8.74 8.64
CA TYR A 87 -29.70 8.13 8.60
C TYR A 87 -30.12 7.65 9.98
#